data_AF-A0A1Y6MBT8-F1
#
_entry.id   AF-A0A1Y6MBT8-F1
#
_cell.length_a   1.000
_cell.length_b   1.000
_cell.length_c   1.000
_cell.angle_alpha   90.00
_cell.angle_beta   90.00
_cell.angle_gamma   90.00
#
_symmetry.space_group_name_H-M   'P 1'
#
loop_
_entity.id
_entity.type
_entity.pdbx_description
1 polymer ?
#
loop_
_entity_poly.entity_id
_entity_poly.type
_entity_poly.pdbx_seq_one_letter_code
_entity_poly.pdbx_strand_id
1 'polypeptide(L)'
;MRFITIADTYLQQIIHWCLKKVATIFSILIALSFIALFFTEPFEYDDGLFDVDRFEIISIILFVILTWRFFKKATVYEFKTWYSIKRYSLILTLNTLISLAIMGGILIIKLDQTGTLTMSFLDEINDISLFFWFISIFITIYSFTPLPKTTITACHKKSNTQDKKSSIENINITTNEDN
;
A
#
# COMPACT_ATOMS: atom_id res chain seq x y z
N MET A 1 -1.98 -10.76 43.75
CA MET A 1 -1.94 -9.86 42.57
C MET A 1 -0.72 -10.07 41.67
N ARG A 2 0.53 -10.09 42.18
CA ARG A 2 1.75 -10.29 41.35
C ARG A 2 1.77 -11.58 40.50
N PHE A 3 1.27 -12.70 41.02
CA PHE A 3 1.24 -13.97 40.29
C PHE A 3 0.32 -13.94 39.06
N ILE A 4 -0.79 -13.20 39.12
CA ILE A 4 -1.74 -13.08 38.01
C ILE A 4 -1.12 -12.27 36.88
N THR A 5 -0.42 -11.17 37.19
CA THR A 5 0.28 -10.34 36.19
C THR A 5 1.44 -11.08 35.52
N ILE A 6 2.15 -11.93 36.26
CA ILE A 6 3.23 -12.75 35.69
C ILE A 6 2.65 -13.80 34.74
N ALA A 7 1.60 -14.52 35.15
CA ALA A 7 0.94 -15.53 34.31
C ALA A 7 0.36 -14.91 33.02
N ASP A 8 -0.25 -13.73 33.12
CA ASP A 8 -0.78 -12.98 31.97
C ASP A 8 0.33 -12.58 30.98
N THR A 9 1.47 -12.10 31.50
CA THR A 9 2.63 -11.74 30.65
C THR A 9 3.18 -12.96 29.91
N TYR A 10 3.31 -14.11 30.59
CA TYR A 10 3.76 -15.36 29.96
C TYR A 10 2.77 -15.86 28.89
N LEU A 11 1.48 -15.82 29.19
CA LEU A 11 0.42 -16.18 28.24
C LEU A 11 0.47 -15.28 27.00
N GLN A 12 0.61 -13.96 27.18
CA GLN A 12 0.76 -13.01 26.09
C GLN A 12 2.01 -13.29 25.23
N GLN A 13 3.14 -13.66 25.85
CA GLN A 13 4.35 -14.02 25.14
C GLN A 13 4.20 -15.29 24.30
N ILE A 14 3.56 -16.32 24.86
CA ILE A 14 3.28 -17.59 24.18
C ILE A 14 2.32 -17.36 23.00
N ILE A 15 1.24 -16.62 23.22
CA ILE A 15 0.27 -16.26 22.18
C ILE A 15 0.96 -15.47 21.06
N HIS A 16 1.77 -14.47 21.42
CA HIS A 16 2.50 -13.67 20.44
C HIS A 16 3.48 -14.53 19.62
N TRP A 17 4.23 -15.43 20.26
CA TRP A 17 5.14 -16.33 19.58
C TRP A 17 4.40 -17.29 18.65
N CYS A 18 3.29 -17.87 19.12
CA CYS A 18 2.44 -18.77 18.35
C CYS A 18 1.86 -18.07 17.12
N LEU A 19 1.20 -16.92 17.30
CA LEU A 19 0.65 -16.10 16.22
C LEU A 19 1.71 -15.72 15.20
N LYS A 20 2.90 -15.32 15.65
CA LYS A 20 4.00 -14.96 14.75
C LYS A 20 4.46 -16.15 13.92
N LYS A 21 4.57 -17.34 14.50
CA LYS A 21 4.94 -18.57 13.79
C LYS A 21 3.87 -18.98 12.78
N VAL A 22 2.61 -19.01 13.20
CA VAL A 22 1.46 -19.33 12.34
C VAL A 22 1.39 -18.34 11.17
N ALA A 23 1.43 -17.04 11.44
CA ALA A 23 1.40 -16.01 10.40
C ALA A 23 2.58 -16.14 9.43
N THR A 24 3.77 -16.49 9.91
CA THR A 24 4.94 -16.71 9.04
C THR A 24 4.73 -17.91 8.14
N ILE A 25 4.23 -19.04 8.67
CA ILE A 25 3.96 -20.25 7.88
C ILE A 25 2.89 -19.98 6.82
N PHE A 26 1.77 -19.36 7.21
CA PHE A 26 0.72 -18.96 6.27
C PHE A 26 1.24 -18.00 5.19
N SER A 27 2.06 -17.02 5.57
CA SER A 27 2.67 -16.11 4.60
C SER A 27 3.59 -16.83 3.61
N ILE A 28 4.34 -17.83 4.07
CA ILE A 28 5.21 -18.65 3.20
C ILE A 28 4.36 -19.49 2.25
N LEU A 29 3.30 -20.14 2.76
CA LEU A 29 2.38 -20.94 1.95
C LEU A 29 1.71 -20.09 0.87
N ILE A 30 1.19 -18.92 1.24
CA ILE A 30 0.57 -17.99 0.29
C ILE A 30 1.61 -17.54 -0.76
N ALA A 31 2.83 -17.20 -0.36
CA ALA A 31 3.87 -16.82 -1.31
C ALA A 31 4.21 -17.96 -2.28
N LEU A 32 4.31 -19.19 -1.79
CA LEU A 32 4.51 -20.39 -2.62
C LEU A 32 3.34 -20.62 -3.57
N SER A 33 2.09 -20.44 -3.12
CA SER A 33 0.90 -20.52 -3.97
C SER A 33 0.93 -19.50 -5.10
N PHE A 34 1.31 -18.24 -4.83
CA PHE A 34 1.44 -17.23 -5.88
C PHE A 34 2.56 -17.55 -6.88
N ILE A 35 3.69 -18.09 -6.41
CA ILE A 35 4.77 -18.53 -7.30
C ILE A 35 4.29 -19.69 -8.18
N ALA A 36 3.58 -20.66 -7.61
CA ALA A 36 3.03 -21.78 -8.36
C ALA A 36 2.02 -21.30 -9.41
N LEU A 37 1.09 -20.42 -9.03
CA LEU A 37 0.08 -19.84 -9.91
C LEU A 37 0.73 -19.18 -11.13
N PHE A 38 1.78 -18.37 -10.92
CA PHE A 38 2.53 -17.72 -11.99
C PHE A 38 3.09 -18.70 -13.04
N PHE A 39 3.45 -19.93 -12.63
CA PHE A 39 3.97 -20.95 -13.53
C PHE A 39 2.90 -21.86 -14.13
N THR A 40 1.67 -21.87 -13.62
CA THR A 40 0.61 -22.76 -14.10
C THR A 40 -0.45 -22.04 -14.94
N GLU A 41 -0.80 -20.82 -14.56
CA GLU A 41 -1.90 -20.05 -15.17
C GLU A 41 -1.65 -19.68 -16.65
N PRO A 42 -0.48 -19.18 -17.09
CA PRO A 42 -0.27 -18.84 -18.50
C PRO A 42 -0.03 -20.06 -19.42
N PHE A 43 -0.13 -21.29 -18.92
CA PHE A 43 0.17 -22.51 -19.69
C PHE A 43 -0.99 -23.51 -19.73
N GLU A 44 -2.16 -23.18 -19.18
CA GLU A 44 -3.26 -24.13 -19.04
C GLU A 44 -3.96 -24.47 -20.37
N TYR A 45 -3.82 -23.63 -21.42
CA TYR A 45 -4.54 -23.77 -22.69
C TYR A 45 -3.67 -24.14 -23.92
N ASP A 46 -2.44 -24.63 -23.75
CA ASP A 46 -1.49 -24.96 -24.85
C ASP A 46 -1.09 -23.80 -25.79
N ASP A 47 -1.72 -22.63 -25.69
CA ASP A 47 -1.40 -21.41 -26.45
C ASP A 47 -0.29 -20.56 -25.78
N GLY A 48 0.08 -20.87 -24.53
CA GLY A 48 1.20 -20.25 -23.83
C GLY A 48 1.09 -18.72 -23.70
N LEU A 49 2.21 -18.01 -23.89
CA LEU A 49 2.29 -16.53 -23.85
C LEU A 49 1.36 -15.79 -24.83
N PHE A 50 0.71 -16.50 -25.77
CA PHE A 50 -0.24 -15.92 -26.72
C PHE A 50 -1.65 -15.74 -26.15
N ASP A 51 -1.97 -16.38 -25.03
CA ASP A 51 -3.26 -16.21 -24.33
C ASP A 51 -3.30 -14.95 -23.46
N VAL A 52 -2.13 -14.34 -23.21
CA VAL A 52 -2.04 -13.05 -22.51
C VAL A 52 -2.66 -11.97 -23.40
N ASP A 53 -3.80 -11.44 -22.96
CA ASP A 53 -4.51 -10.45 -23.74
C ASP A 53 -3.75 -9.10 -23.78
N ARG A 54 -4.15 -8.23 -24.71
CA ARG A 54 -3.49 -6.91 -24.84
C ARG A 54 -3.66 -6.06 -23.58
N PHE A 55 -4.74 -6.27 -22.83
CA PHE A 55 -5.02 -5.50 -21.63
C PHE A 55 -4.06 -5.87 -20.49
N GLU A 56 -3.78 -7.14 -20.28
CA GLU A 56 -2.82 -7.69 -19.33
C GLU A 56 -1.41 -7.20 -19.64
N ILE A 57 -0.99 -7.24 -20.91
CA ILE A 57 0.32 -6.70 -21.33
C ILE A 57 0.42 -5.21 -20.98
N ILE A 58 -0.58 -4.41 -21.34
CA ILE A 58 -0.61 -2.97 -21.02
C ILE A 58 -0.61 -2.75 -19.51
N SER A 59 -1.35 -3.58 -18.77
CA SER A 59 -1.46 -3.49 -17.31
C SER A 59 -0.15 -3.84 -16.61
N ILE A 60 0.59 -4.85 -17.09
CA ILE A 60 1.93 -5.19 -16.59
C ILE A 60 2.91 -4.05 -16.86
N ILE A 61 2.90 -3.47 -18.07
CA ILE A 61 3.74 -2.33 -18.40
C ILE A 61 3.43 -1.14 -17.47
N LEU A 62 2.15 -0.83 -17.29
CA LEU A 62 1.72 0.26 -16.42
C LEU A 62 2.08 0.01 -14.96
N PHE A 63 1.95 -1.24 -14.49
CA PHE A 63 2.39 -1.67 -13.17
C PHE A 63 3.88 -1.37 -12.97
N VAL A 64 4.75 -1.81 -13.90
CA VAL A 64 6.20 -1.57 -13.84
C VAL A 64 6.51 -0.07 -13.81
N ILE A 65 5.85 0.74 -14.64
CA ILE A 65 6.03 2.19 -14.68
C ILE A 65 5.65 2.84 -13.33
N LEU A 66 4.52 2.44 -12.75
CA LEU A 66 4.05 2.97 -11.47
C LEU A 66 4.94 2.53 -10.31
N THR A 67 5.40 1.28 -10.29
CA THR A 67 6.38 0.77 -9.33
C THR A 67 7.68 1.57 -9.41
N TRP A 68 8.22 1.74 -10.62
CA TRP A 68 9.43 2.54 -10.83
C TRP A 68 9.24 3.98 -10.34
N ARG A 69 8.12 4.62 -10.68
CA ARG A 69 7.77 5.98 -10.24
C ARG A 69 7.69 6.08 -8.73
N PHE A 70 7.10 5.09 -8.05
CA PHE A 70 7.01 5.03 -6.59
C PHE A 70 8.40 5.08 -5.94
N PHE A 71 9.30 4.19 -6.38
CA PHE A 71 10.65 4.11 -5.81
C PHE A 71 11.50 5.33 -6.18
N LYS A 72 11.41 5.83 -7.42
CA LYS A 72 12.09 7.05 -7.84
C LYS A 72 11.70 8.23 -6.94
N LYS A 73 10.41 8.42 -6.66
CA LYS A 73 9.95 9.47 -5.74
C LYS A 73 10.40 9.23 -4.30
N ALA A 74 10.39 7.98 -3.84
CA ALA A 74 10.88 7.64 -2.50
C ALA A 74 12.35 8.03 -2.32
N THR A 75 13.18 7.79 -3.33
CA THR A 75 14.59 8.21 -3.35
C THR A 75 14.74 9.73 -3.39
N VAL A 76 13.97 10.43 -4.22
CA VAL A 76 13.98 11.91 -4.30
C VAL A 76 13.63 12.55 -2.96
N TYR A 77 12.75 11.94 -2.17
CA TYR A 77 12.36 12.42 -0.84
C TYR A 77 13.17 11.81 0.30
N GLU A 78 14.33 11.21 -0.01
CA GLU A 78 15.30 10.68 0.96
C GLU A 78 14.73 9.63 1.93
N PHE A 79 13.71 8.87 1.50
CA PHE A 79 13.24 7.73 2.28
C PHE A 79 14.29 6.62 2.25
N LYS A 80 14.55 6.00 3.41
CA LYS A 80 15.39 4.80 3.50
C LYS A 80 14.82 3.71 2.61
N THR A 81 15.63 3.11 1.74
CA THR A 81 15.21 2.08 0.77
C THR A 81 14.38 0.97 1.41
N TRP A 82 14.82 0.45 2.55
CA TRP A 82 14.12 -0.60 3.28
C TRP A 82 12.73 -0.19 3.78
N TYR A 83 12.58 1.06 4.20
CA TYR A 83 11.28 1.60 4.60
C TYR A 83 10.35 1.71 3.40
N SER A 84 10.86 2.17 2.25
CA SER A 84 10.10 2.26 0.99
C SER A 84 9.62 0.89 0.51
N ILE A 85 10.48 -0.14 0.56
CA ILE A 85 10.12 -1.52 0.21
C ILE A 85 9.03 -2.05 1.13
N LYS A 86 9.20 -1.92 2.45
CA LYS A 86 8.20 -2.36 3.43
C LYS A 86 6.85 -1.69 3.21
N ARG A 87 6.87 -0.37 3.00
CA ARG A 87 5.65 0.40 2.73
C ARG A 87 4.99 -0.07 1.45
N TYR A 88 5.74 -0.19 0.35
CA TYR A 88 5.24 -0.67 -0.93
C TYR A 88 4.61 -2.06 -0.83
N SER A 89 5.33 -3.01 -0.23
CA SER A 89 4.85 -4.38 -0.02
C SER A 89 3.58 -4.42 0.83
N LEU A 90 3.52 -3.64 1.91
CA LEU A 90 2.33 -3.57 2.76
C LEU A 90 1.12 -3.06 1.99
N ILE A 91 1.29 -1.99 1.21
CA ILE A 91 0.21 -1.39 0.41
C ILE A 91 -0.32 -2.41 -0.61
N LEU A 92 0.56 -3.08 -1.36
CA LEU A 92 0.18 -4.06 -2.37
C LEU A 92 -0.51 -5.27 -1.76
N THR A 93 0.01 -5.75 -0.63
CA THR A 93 -0.56 -6.87 0.13
C THR A 93 -1.95 -6.52 0.62
N LEU A 94 -2.12 -5.35 1.24
CA LEU A 94 -3.41 -4.90 1.75
C LEU A 94 -4.44 -4.76 0.62
N ASN A 95 -4.05 -4.18 -0.50
CA ASN A 95 -4.92 -4.05 -1.68
C ASN A 95 -5.39 -5.43 -2.15
N THR A 96 -4.45 -6.37 -2.29
CA THR A 96 -4.74 -7.73 -2.75
C THR A 96 -5.65 -8.47 -1.77
N LEU A 97 -5.41 -8.37 -0.46
CA LEU A 97 -6.27 -8.99 0.56
C LEU A 97 -7.69 -8.43 0.53
N ILE A 98 -7.84 -7.11 0.37
CA ILE A 98 -9.16 -6.48 0.29
C ILE A 98 -9.90 -6.96 -0.96
N SER A 99 -9.24 -6.97 -2.12
CA SER A 99 -9.83 -7.49 -3.36
C SER A 99 -10.25 -8.96 -3.22
N LEU A 100 -9.39 -9.80 -2.64
CA LEU A 100 -9.68 -11.22 -2.43
C LEU A 100 -10.85 -11.43 -1.46
N ALA A 101 -10.93 -10.62 -0.38
CA ALA A 101 -12.03 -10.69 0.57
C ALA A 101 -13.37 -10.28 -0.06
N ILE A 102 -13.37 -9.24 -0.91
CA ILE A 102 -14.56 -8.83 -1.66
C ILE A 102 -15.00 -9.93 -2.62
N MET A 103 -14.07 -10.49 -3.40
CA MET A 103 -14.33 -11.61 -4.31
C MET A 103 -14.91 -12.82 -3.58
N GLY A 104 -14.29 -13.22 -2.46
CA GLY A 104 -14.77 -14.31 -1.62
C GLY A 104 -16.18 -14.04 -1.09
N GLY A 105 -16.48 -12.80 -0.69
CA GLY A 105 -17.82 -12.39 -0.28
C GLY A 105 -18.86 -12.54 -1.40
N ILE A 106 -18.54 -12.09 -2.61
CA ILE A 106 -19.42 -12.24 -3.78
C ILE A 106 -19.70 -13.72 -4.07
N LEU A 107 -18.67 -14.56 -4.05
CA LEU A 107 -18.80 -16.00 -4.27
C LEU A 107 -19.69 -16.68 -3.22
N ILE A 108 -19.52 -16.32 -1.94
CA ILE A 108 -20.36 -16.85 -0.84
C ILE A 108 -21.82 -16.43 -1.02
N ILE A 109 -22.09 -15.17 -1.32
CA ILE A 109 -23.45 -14.67 -1.56
C ILE A 109 -24.09 -15.40 -2.73
N LYS A 110 -23.35 -15.59 -3.83
CA LYS A 110 -23.88 -16.31 -4.99
C LYS A 110 -24.20 -17.76 -4.64
N LEU A 111 -23.28 -18.44 -3.95
CA LEU A 111 -23.45 -19.82 -3.53
C LEU A 111 -24.69 -19.99 -2.64
N ASP A 112 -24.94 -19.03 -1.74
CA ASP A 112 -26.15 -19.02 -0.89
C ASP A 112 -27.43 -18.85 -1.72
N GLN A 113 -27.42 -17.98 -2.73
CA GLN A 113 -28.58 -17.71 -3.58
C GLN A 113 -28.92 -18.85 -4.55
N THR A 114 -27.92 -19.44 -5.20
CA THR A 114 -28.13 -20.44 -6.27
C THR A 114 -27.83 -21.87 -5.84
N GLY A 115 -27.32 -22.07 -4.63
CA GLY A 115 -26.91 -23.38 -4.10
C GLY A 115 -25.71 -24.01 -4.80
N THR A 116 -25.25 -23.43 -5.91
CA THR A 116 -24.17 -23.94 -6.77
C THR A 116 -23.44 -22.78 -7.44
N LEU A 117 -22.14 -22.97 -7.72
CA LEU A 117 -21.32 -22.07 -8.54
C LEU A 117 -21.12 -22.71 -9.91
N THR A 118 -21.58 -22.05 -10.97
CA THR A 118 -21.40 -22.50 -12.35
C THR A 118 -20.08 -21.98 -12.92
N MET A 119 -19.41 -22.77 -13.76
CA MET A 119 -18.15 -22.35 -14.40
C MET A 119 -18.33 -21.06 -15.20
N SER A 120 -19.43 -20.93 -15.94
CA SER A 120 -19.73 -19.72 -16.71
C SER A 120 -19.77 -18.43 -15.87
N PHE A 121 -20.20 -18.53 -14.61
CA PHE A 121 -20.24 -17.38 -13.70
C PHE A 121 -18.84 -17.07 -13.15
N LEU A 122 -18.04 -18.10 -12.88
CA LEU A 122 -16.66 -17.93 -12.44
C LEU A 122 -15.82 -17.28 -13.54
N ASP A 123 -16.00 -17.68 -14.80
CA ASP A 123 -15.30 -17.10 -15.94
C ASP A 123 -15.67 -15.62 -16.11
N GLU A 124 -16.97 -15.29 -16.11
CA GLU A 124 -17.46 -13.90 -16.23
C GLU A 124 -16.93 -13.01 -15.09
N ILE A 125 -16.94 -13.55 -13.86
CA ILE A 125 -16.42 -12.83 -12.70
C ILE A 125 -14.90 -12.69 -12.75
N ASN A 126 -14.17 -13.66 -13.30
CA ASN A 126 -12.72 -13.62 -13.36
C ASN A 126 -12.25 -12.43 -14.20
N ASP A 127 -12.78 -12.28 -15.41
CA ASP A 127 -12.43 -11.19 -16.33
C ASP A 127 -12.73 -9.81 -15.70
N ILE A 128 -13.93 -9.66 -15.15
CA ILE A 128 -14.36 -8.42 -14.50
C ILE A 128 -13.51 -8.13 -13.27
N SER A 129 -13.25 -9.14 -12.45
CA SER A 129 -12.46 -9.01 -11.22
C SER A 129 -11.01 -8.63 -11.52
N LEU A 130 -10.40 -9.26 -12.53
CA LEU A 130 -9.04 -8.99 -12.98
C LEU A 130 -8.90 -7.53 -13.47
N PHE A 131 -9.87 -7.04 -14.25
CA PHE A 131 -9.93 -5.63 -14.66
C PHE A 131 -10.00 -4.67 -13.47
N PHE A 132 -10.93 -4.90 -12.52
CA PHE A 132 -11.06 -4.05 -11.33
C PHE A 132 -9.85 -4.15 -10.40
N TRP A 133 -9.22 -5.31 -10.32
CA TRP A 133 -8.02 -5.53 -9.51
C TRP A 133 -6.85 -4.69 -10.01
N PHE A 134 -6.60 -4.65 -11.32
CA PHE A 134 -5.56 -3.78 -11.89
C PHE A 134 -5.84 -2.29 -11.65
N ILE A 135 -7.07 -1.83 -11.87
CA ILE A 135 -7.46 -0.44 -11.57
C ILE A 135 -7.21 -0.11 -10.11
N SER A 136 -7.65 -0.99 -9.21
CA SER A 136 -7.44 -0.84 -7.77
C SER A 136 -5.96 -0.73 -7.42
N ILE A 137 -5.12 -1.61 -7.97
CA ILE A 137 -3.66 -1.57 -7.78
C ILE A 137 -3.08 -0.24 -8.26
N PHE A 138 -3.46 0.23 -9.44
CA PHE A 138 -2.92 1.46 -10.00
C PHE A 138 -3.28 2.69 -9.17
N ILE A 139 -4.55 2.81 -8.77
CA ILE A 139 -5.03 3.88 -7.89
C ILE A 139 -4.28 3.83 -6.57
N THR A 140 -4.10 2.64 -6.00
CA THR A 140 -3.45 2.45 -4.71
C THR A 140 -1.96 2.81 -4.79
N ILE A 141 -1.20 2.29 -5.75
CA ILE A 141 0.22 2.65 -5.92
C ILE A 141 0.36 4.15 -6.13
N TYR A 142 -0.49 4.74 -6.97
CA TYR A 142 -0.47 6.17 -7.25
C TYR A 142 -0.77 7.01 -6.00
N SER A 143 -1.81 6.67 -5.25
CA SER A 143 -2.27 7.42 -4.06
C SER A 143 -1.28 7.35 -2.92
N PHE A 144 -0.65 6.20 -2.71
CA PHE A 144 0.32 6.00 -1.63
C PHE A 144 1.75 6.32 -2.02
N THR A 145 1.99 6.76 -3.26
CA THR A 145 3.28 7.27 -3.70
C THR A 145 3.75 8.36 -2.73
N PRO A 146 4.99 8.29 -2.22
CA PRO A 146 5.46 9.25 -1.22
C PRO A 146 5.33 10.68 -1.76
N LEU A 147 4.82 11.57 -0.91
CA LEU A 147 4.75 13.00 -1.15
C LEU A 147 5.90 13.70 -0.43
N PRO A 148 6.29 14.91 -0.88
CA PRO A 148 7.26 15.69 -0.14
C PRO A 148 6.74 15.95 1.27
N LYS A 149 7.64 15.90 2.27
CA LYS A 149 7.32 16.42 3.59
C LYS A 149 6.91 17.87 3.40
N THR A 150 5.66 18.21 3.68
CA THR A 150 5.12 19.56 3.52
C THR A 150 5.88 20.52 4.45
N THR A 151 6.95 21.12 3.95
CA THR A 151 7.61 22.31 4.54
C THR A 151 6.84 23.59 4.17
N ILE A 152 5.54 23.49 3.88
CA ILE A 152 4.71 24.62 3.45
C ILE A 152 4.42 25.55 4.63
N THR A 153 4.42 25.04 5.87
CA THR A 153 4.29 25.88 7.08
C THR A 153 5.56 26.69 7.39
N ALA A 154 6.73 26.30 6.86
CA ALA A 154 7.97 27.08 7.08
C ALA A 154 8.11 28.26 6.11
N CYS A 155 7.52 28.17 4.91
CA CYS A 155 7.59 29.24 3.92
C CYS A 155 6.68 30.43 4.30
N HIS A 156 5.47 30.15 4.81
CA HIS A 156 4.58 31.20 5.35
C HIS A 156 5.09 31.82 6.67
N LYS A 157 5.89 31.10 7.44
CA LYS A 157 6.49 31.65 8.68
C LYS A 157 7.69 32.55 8.39
N LYS A 158 8.44 32.29 7.29
CA LYS A 158 9.57 33.15 6.89
C LYS A 158 9.12 34.49 6.30
N SER A 159 8.05 34.55 5.50
CA SER A 159 7.54 35.84 4.99
C SER A 159 6.98 36.72 6.13
N ASN A 160 6.19 36.14 7.05
CA ASN A 160 5.63 36.90 8.18
C ASN A 160 6.64 37.32 9.26
N THR A 161 7.83 36.70 9.30
CA THR A 161 8.87 37.07 10.28
C THR A 161 9.82 38.14 9.72
N GLN A 162 10.01 38.22 8.39
CA GLN A 162 10.82 39.28 7.78
C GLN A 162 10.10 40.65 7.79
N ASP A 163 8.79 40.70 7.49
CA ASP A 163 8.02 41.96 7.53
C ASP A 163 7.85 42.52 8.95
N LYS A 164 7.80 41.65 9.96
CA LYS A 164 7.68 42.08 11.36
C LYS A 164 9.00 42.60 11.94
N LYS A 165 10.16 42.20 11.38
CA LYS A 165 11.47 42.63 11.87
C LYS A 165 11.91 43.98 11.27
N SER A 166 11.59 44.28 10.01
CA SER A 166 11.88 45.60 9.41
C SER A 166 11.00 46.72 9.96
N SER A 167 9.81 46.39 10.50
CA SER A 167 8.87 47.38 11.05
C SER A 167 9.19 47.81 12.49
N ILE A 168 9.97 47.01 13.23
CA ILE A 168 10.30 47.28 14.64
C ILE A 168 11.66 47.99 14.78
N GLU A 169 12.54 47.92 13.77
CA GLU A 169 13.87 48.54 13.81
C GLU A 169 13.87 50.05 13.47
N ASN A 170 12.75 50.60 12.99
CA ASN A 170 12.63 52.03 12.64
C ASN A 170 11.94 52.90 13.71
N ILE A 171 11.65 52.37 14.89
CA ILE A 171 11.03 53.14 15.99
C ILE A 171 11.89 52.98 17.24
N ASN A 172 13.01 53.69 17.28
CA ASN A 172 13.59 54.35 18.46
C ASN A 172 15.03 54.77 18.14
N ILE A 173 15.25 56.08 18.00
CA ILE A 173 16.33 56.90 18.58
C ILE A 173 16.31 58.24 17.82
N THR A 174 15.69 59.25 18.41
CA THR A 174 16.30 60.59 18.46
C THR A 174 16.14 61.12 19.88
N THR A 175 17.31 61.30 20.47
CA THR A 175 17.70 61.79 21.79
C THR A 175 17.10 63.13 22.21
N ASN A 176 16.95 63.27 23.53
CA ASN A 176 16.79 64.51 24.28
C ASN A 176 17.97 65.49 24.13
N GLU A 177 17.65 66.75 24.45
CA GLU A 177 18.44 67.84 25.07
C GLU A 177 19.13 68.90 24.19
N ASP A 178 18.47 70.08 24.21
CA ASP A 178 18.92 71.41 24.64
C ASP A 178 19.85 72.27 23.77
N ASN A 179 19.26 73.32 23.17
CA ASN A 179 19.65 74.74 23.32
C ASN A 179 18.55 75.69 22.81
#